data_AF-A0A1X9SUS5-F1
#
_entry.id   AF-A0A1X9SUS5-F1
#
_cell.length_a   1.000
_cell.length_b   1.000
_cell.length_c   1.000
_cell.angle_alpha   90.00
_cell.angle_beta   90.00
_cell.angle_gamma   90.00
#
_symmetry.space_group_name_H-M   'P 1'
#
loop_
_entity.id
_entity.type
_entity.pdbx_description
1 polymer ?
#
loop_
_entity_poly.entity_id
_entity_poly.type
_entity_poly.pdbx_seq_one_letter_code
_entity_poly.pdbx_strand_id
1 'polypeptide(L)'
;MISAKFIADRYYIGDLAKILDYENLSSLENGFGRLGEFEYLNLRLECDEISDSDGFNYSVDSLNFGIINAKIIDEELLSSRILTLRNGFVANKFSSYPLARIVDFTTEFEVSFNTKDIKLGNIVINL
;
A
#
# COMPACT_ATOMS: atom_id res chain seq x y z
N MET A 1 16.83 11.14 3.73
CA MET A 1 15.36 11.02 3.84
C MET A 1 14.80 11.54 2.54
N ILE A 2 13.98 10.75 1.86
CA ILE A 2 13.35 11.10 0.58
C ILE A 2 11.85 11.28 0.88
N SER A 3 11.23 12.33 0.35
CA SER A 3 9.81 12.60 0.58
C SER A 3 9.09 13.17 -0.64
N ALA A 4 7.77 13.02 -0.65
CA ALA A 4 6.86 13.57 -1.64
C ALA A 4 5.52 13.91 -0.98
N LYS A 5 4.80 14.89 -1.55
CA LYS A 5 3.46 15.28 -1.10
C LYS A 5 2.41 14.49 -1.86
N PHE A 6 1.37 14.09 -1.13
CA PHE A 6 0.20 13.37 -1.64
C PHE A 6 -1.05 14.19 -1.33
N ILE A 7 -2.03 14.14 -2.24
CA ILE A 7 -3.30 14.85 -2.10
C ILE A 7 -4.22 14.18 -1.06
N ALA A 8 -5.22 14.92 -0.59
CA ALA A 8 -6.28 14.35 0.26
C ALA A 8 -7.15 13.36 -0.53
N ASP A 9 -7.05 12.08 -0.22
CA ASP A 9 -7.87 11.01 -0.82
C ASP A 9 -7.75 9.71 0.00
N ARG A 10 -8.30 8.62 -0.53
CA ARG A 10 -8.20 7.27 0.01
C ARG A 10 -6.99 6.56 -0.59
N TYR A 11 -6.15 5.97 0.26
CA TYR A 11 -4.91 5.32 -0.15
C TYR A 11 -4.83 3.90 0.36
N TYR A 12 -4.44 2.98 -0.52
CA TYR A 12 -4.03 1.62 -0.16
C TYR A 12 -2.61 1.66 0.39
N ILE A 13 -2.37 1.00 1.52
CA ILE A 13 -1.06 0.81 2.13
C ILE A 13 -0.87 -0.70 2.33
N GLY A 14 0.19 -1.25 1.75
CA GLY A 14 0.49 -2.68 1.83
C GLY A 14 1.29 -3.18 0.64
N ASP A 15 1.30 -4.50 0.46
CA ASP A 15 1.90 -5.14 -0.70
C ASP A 15 1.12 -4.80 -1.99
N LEU A 16 1.71 -3.97 -2.85
CA LEU A 16 1.12 -3.49 -4.09
C LEU A 16 0.82 -4.64 -5.07
N ALA A 17 1.56 -5.75 -4.98
CA ALA A 17 1.29 -6.90 -5.82
C ALA A 17 -0.10 -7.48 -5.58
N LYS A 18 -0.73 -7.25 -4.41
CA LYS A 18 -2.09 -7.72 -4.13
C LYS A 18 -3.17 -7.01 -4.96
N ILE A 19 -2.92 -5.77 -5.36
CA ILE A 19 -3.92 -4.89 -6.01
C ILE A 19 -3.58 -4.48 -7.43
N LEU A 20 -2.37 -4.77 -7.91
CA LEU A 20 -1.90 -4.44 -9.25
C LEU A 20 -1.75 -5.70 -10.11
N ASP A 21 -2.14 -5.61 -11.38
CA ASP A 21 -1.85 -6.64 -12.38
C ASP A 21 -0.36 -6.70 -12.74
N TYR A 22 0.00 -7.68 -13.57
CA TYR A 22 1.38 -7.90 -13.98
C TYR A 22 1.99 -6.71 -14.76
N GLU A 23 1.20 -6.07 -15.62
CA GLU A 23 1.67 -4.94 -16.43
C GLU A 23 2.05 -3.74 -15.55
N ASN A 24 1.17 -3.39 -14.62
CA ASN A 24 1.42 -2.33 -13.64
C ASN A 24 2.59 -2.69 -12.71
N LEU A 25 2.66 -3.94 -12.24
CA LEU A 25 3.78 -4.40 -11.41
C LEU A 25 5.12 -4.32 -12.14
N SER A 26 5.16 -4.67 -13.43
CA SER A 26 6.37 -4.61 -14.24
C SER A 26 6.88 -3.18 -14.46
N SER A 27 6.00 -2.20 -14.32
CA SER A 27 6.29 -0.77 -14.45
C SER A 27 6.69 -0.12 -13.13
N LEU A 28 6.62 -0.83 -11.99
CA LEU A 28 6.98 -0.27 -10.70
C LEU A 28 8.50 -0.12 -10.56
N GLU A 29 8.94 1.12 -10.44
CA GLU A 29 10.27 1.45 -9.94
C GLU A 29 10.34 1.42 -8.41
N ASN A 30 11.54 1.26 -7.85
CA ASN A 30 11.76 1.38 -6.40
C ASN A 30 11.92 2.86 -6.03
N GLY A 31 11.04 3.36 -5.16
CA GLY A 31 10.92 4.76 -4.78
C GLY A 31 9.56 5.34 -5.14
N PHE A 32 9.50 6.67 -5.28
CA PHE A 32 8.31 7.37 -5.74
C PHE A 32 8.16 7.25 -7.26
N GLY A 33 6.93 7.09 -7.73
CA GLY A 33 6.64 7.04 -9.16
C GLY A 33 5.18 7.30 -9.48
N ARG A 34 4.80 7.03 -10.74
CA ARG A 34 3.43 7.19 -11.24
C ARG A 34 3.03 6.01 -12.12
N LEU A 35 1.82 5.51 -11.91
CA LEU A 35 1.12 4.58 -12.80
C LEU A 35 -0.10 5.30 -13.38
N GLY A 36 0.01 5.78 -14.63
CA GLY A 36 -1.01 6.66 -15.21
C GLY A 36 -1.15 7.95 -14.38
N GLU A 37 -2.34 8.16 -13.82
CA GLU A 37 -2.63 9.30 -12.93
C GLU A 37 -2.31 9.03 -11.45
N PHE A 38 -1.97 7.80 -11.08
CA PHE A 38 -1.81 7.39 -9.69
C PHE A 38 -0.36 7.54 -9.22
N GLU A 39 -0.14 8.44 -8.29
CA GLU A 39 1.13 8.58 -7.57
C GLU A 39 1.30 7.44 -6.56
N TYR A 40 2.52 6.89 -6.50
CA TYR A 40 2.84 5.79 -5.60
C TYR A 40 4.21 5.97 -4.93
N LEU A 41 4.39 5.28 -3.81
CA LEU A 41 5.69 4.87 -3.28
C LEU A 41 5.74 3.34 -3.30
N ASN A 42 6.81 2.77 -3.85
CA ASN A 42 7.08 1.34 -3.84
C ASN A 42 8.47 1.08 -3.26
N LEU A 43 8.58 0.19 -2.30
CA LEU A 43 9.82 -0.16 -1.64
C LEU A 43 9.99 -1.67 -1.66
N ARG A 44 11.19 -2.10 -2.09
CA ARG A 44 11.59 -3.51 -2.04
C ARG A 44 11.88 -3.92 -0.61
N LEU A 45 10.93 -4.62 0.02
CA LEU A 45 11.07 -5.14 1.39
C LEU A 45 11.12 -6.67 1.38
N GLU A 46 12.12 -7.23 2.06
CA GLU A 46 12.25 -8.68 2.28
C GLU A 46 11.78 -9.02 3.70
N CYS A 47 10.46 -9.06 3.90
CA CYS A 47 9.83 -9.50 5.14
C CYS A 47 8.47 -10.15 4.84
N ASP A 48 7.98 -11.00 5.74
CA ASP A 48 6.66 -11.64 5.62
C ASP A 48 5.55 -10.74 6.20
N GLU A 49 5.85 -10.04 7.29
CA GLU A 49 4.93 -9.13 7.97
C GLU A 49 5.65 -7.87 8.43
N ILE A 50 4.92 -6.76 8.49
CA ILE A 50 5.41 -5.50 9.04
C ILE A 50 4.28 -4.76 9.77
N SER A 51 4.58 -3.98 10.80
CA SER A 51 3.58 -3.29 11.62
C SER A 51 3.69 -1.78 11.52
N ASP A 52 2.55 -1.09 11.56
CA ASP A 52 2.53 0.37 11.76
C ASP A 52 2.36 0.77 13.23
N SER A 53 2.53 2.07 13.48
CA SER A 53 2.36 2.74 14.76
C SER A 53 0.94 2.67 15.33
N ASP A 54 -0.06 2.36 14.50
CA ASP A 54 -1.45 2.18 14.94
C ASP A 54 -1.71 0.73 15.40
N GLY A 55 -0.73 -0.17 15.24
CA GLY A 55 -0.81 -1.59 15.60
C GLY A 55 -1.41 -2.47 14.51
N PHE A 56 -1.53 -1.99 13.27
CA PHE A 56 -1.94 -2.82 12.14
C PHE A 56 -0.75 -3.62 11.59
N ASN A 57 -0.95 -4.91 11.34
CA ASN A 57 0.03 -5.79 10.72
C ASN A 57 -0.31 -6.00 9.25
N TYR A 58 0.61 -5.63 8.38
CA TYR A 58 0.53 -5.86 6.94
C TYR A 58 1.17 -7.20 6.61
N SER A 59 0.51 -7.97 5.73
CA SER A 59 1.11 -9.15 5.10
C SER A 59 1.83 -8.74 3.82
N VAL A 60 3.10 -9.12 3.72
CA VAL A 60 4.02 -8.78 2.65
C VAL A 60 4.40 -10.08 1.96
N ASP A 61 3.61 -10.48 0.96
CA ASP A 61 3.82 -11.77 0.26
C ASP A 61 4.73 -11.60 -0.96
N SER A 62 5.02 -10.34 -1.31
CA SER A 62 5.90 -9.94 -2.40
C SER A 62 6.90 -8.90 -1.92
N LEU A 63 7.87 -8.55 -2.77
CA LEU A 63 8.82 -7.48 -2.45
C LEU A 63 8.22 -6.08 -2.56
N ASN A 64 7.01 -5.87 -3.09
CA ASN A 64 6.53 -4.54 -3.49
C ASN A 64 5.66 -3.88 -2.41
N PHE A 65 6.22 -3.50 -1.27
CA PHE A 65 5.48 -2.80 -0.24
C PHE A 65 5.35 -1.31 -0.56
N GLY A 66 4.17 -0.74 -0.42
CA GLY A 66 3.98 0.64 -0.84
C GLY A 66 2.67 1.29 -0.45
N ILE A 67 2.50 2.50 -0.96
CA ILE A 67 1.27 3.29 -0.89
C ILE A 67 0.89 3.74 -2.30
N ILE A 68 -0.40 3.63 -2.64
CA ILE A 68 -0.97 4.12 -3.90
C ILE A 68 -2.44 4.50 -3.68
N ASN A 69 -2.98 5.41 -4.50
CA ASN A 69 -4.38 5.80 -4.41
C ASN A 69 -5.30 4.58 -4.57
N ALA A 70 -6.28 4.42 -3.67
CA ALA A 70 -7.14 3.25 -3.62
C ALA A 70 -8.11 3.14 -4.81
N LYS A 71 -8.27 4.20 -5.62
CA LYS A 71 -9.07 4.17 -6.86
C LYS A 71 -8.53 3.21 -7.93
N ILE A 72 -7.25 2.84 -7.85
CA ILE A 72 -6.66 1.86 -8.76
C ILE A 72 -7.16 0.43 -8.48
N ILE A 73 -7.77 0.18 -7.33
CA ILE A 73 -8.22 -1.15 -6.94
C ILE A 73 -9.36 -1.60 -7.84
N ASP A 74 -9.14 -2.73 -8.51
CA ASP A 74 -10.15 -3.47 -9.27
C ASP A 74 -10.69 -4.64 -8.44
N GLU A 75 -11.99 -4.63 -8.14
CA GLU A 75 -12.65 -5.70 -7.38
C GLU A 75 -12.65 -7.05 -8.11
N GLU A 76 -12.66 -7.06 -9.45
CA GLU A 76 -12.56 -8.30 -10.23
C GLU A 76 -11.18 -8.93 -10.04
N LEU A 77 -10.13 -8.11 -10.12
CA LEU A 77 -8.75 -8.52 -9.86
C LEU A 77 -8.61 -9.06 -8.42
N LEU A 78 -9.13 -8.36 -7.42
CA LEU A 78 -9.10 -8.84 -6.04
C LEU A 78 -9.80 -10.19 -5.90
N SER A 79 -11.00 -10.33 -6.46
CA SER A 79 -11.76 -11.58 -6.37
C SER A 79 -11.03 -12.74 -7.05
N SER A 80 -10.33 -12.49 -8.18
CA SER A 80 -9.49 -13.49 -8.85
C SER A 80 -8.33 -13.99 -7.98
N ARG A 81 -7.90 -13.17 -7.02
CA ARG A 81 -6.81 -13.44 -6.06
C ARG A 81 -7.30 -13.92 -4.70
N ILE A 82 -8.59 -14.24 -4.56
CA ILE A 82 -9.19 -14.66 -3.27
C ILE A 82 -9.12 -13.51 -2.23
N LEU A 83 -9.12 -12.26 -2.71
CA LEU A 83 -9.13 -11.06 -1.90
C LEU A 83 -10.49 -10.36 -1.99
N THR A 84 -10.79 -9.52 -1.00
CA THR A 84 -11.98 -8.67 -0.97
C THR A 84 -11.69 -7.38 -0.24
N LEU A 85 -12.43 -6.32 -0.58
CA LEU A 85 -12.53 -5.14 0.27
C LEU A 85 -13.51 -5.40 1.40
N ARG A 86 -13.11 -5.11 2.64
CA ARG A 86 -13.99 -5.22 3.81
C ARG A 86 -13.60 -4.21 4.87
N ASN A 87 -14.52 -3.33 5.27
CA ASN A 87 -14.35 -2.36 6.36
C ASN A 87 -13.06 -1.51 6.27
N GLY A 88 -12.66 -1.10 5.06
CA GLY A 88 -11.42 -0.33 4.87
C GLY A 88 -10.14 -1.18 4.79
N PHE A 89 -10.25 -2.50 4.61
CA PHE A 89 -9.11 -3.40 4.45
C PHE A 89 -9.21 -4.19 3.14
N VAL A 90 -8.06 -4.53 2.57
CA VAL A 90 -7.94 -5.69 1.68
C VAL A 90 -7.73 -6.90 2.57
N ALA A 91 -8.62 -7.87 2.47
CA ALA A 91 -8.64 -9.06 3.31
C ALA A 91 -8.76 -10.32 2.47
N ASN A 92 -8.35 -11.46 3.05
CA ASN A 92 -8.67 -12.75 2.48
C ASN A 92 -10.20 -12.97 2.46
N LYS A 93 -10.73 -13.38 1.30
CA LYS A 93 -12.18 -13.51 1.07
C LYS A 93 -12.86 -14.55 1.98
N PHE A 94 -12.13 -15.58 2.42
CA PHE A 94 -12.67 -16.66 3.23
C PHE A 94 -12.46 -16.44 4.73
N SER A 95 -11.22 -16.18 5.15
CA SER A 95 -10.91 -15.99 6.58
C SER A 95 -11.27 -14.61 7.09
N SER A 96 -11.49 -13.63 6.19
CA SER A 96 -11.64 -12.21 6.54
C SER A 96 -10.43 -11.61 7.25
N TYR A 97 -9.30 -12.31 7.23
CA TYR A 97 -8.07 -11.81 7.83
C TYR A 97 -7.58 -10.59 7.04
N PRO A 98 -7.36 -9.43 7.69
CA PRO A 98 -6.88 -8.23 7.03
C PRO A 98 -5.41 -8.38 6.64
N LEU A 99 -5.07 -7.99 5.42
CA LEU A 99 -3.72 -8.14 4.86
C LEU A 99 -3.07 -6.78 4.57
N ALA A 100 -3.90 -5.79 4.26
CA ALA A 100 -3.50 -4.42 3.97
C ALA A 100 -4.67 -3.47 4.30
N ARG A 101 -4.38 -2.19 4.52
CA ARG A 101 -5.39 -1.19 4.90
C ARG A 101 -5.55 -0.12 3.83
N ILE A 102 -6.77 0.40 3.75
CA ILE A 102 -7.12 1.61 3.02
C ILE A 102 -7.33 2.69 4.06
N VAL A 103 -6.63 3.81 3.90
CA VAL A 103 -6.64 4.93 4.83
C VAL A 103 -7.17 6.16 4.11
N ASP A 104 -8.13 6.83 4.75
CA ASP A 104 -8.70 8.07 4.27
C ASP A 104 -7.91 9.25 4.85
N PHE A 105 -7.18 9.97 3.98
CA PHE A 105 -6.45 11.18 4.36
C PHE A 105 -7.32 12.41 4.04
N THR A 106 -7.76 13.13 5.06
CA THR A 106 -8.68 14.28 4.91
C THR A 106 -8.00 15.56 4.46
N THR A 107 -6.68 15.61 4.48
CA THR A 107 -5.85 16.75 4.05
C THR A 107 -4.65 16.23 3.26
N GLU A 108 -4.01 17.10 2.49
CA GLU A 108 -2.70 16.79 1.92
C GLU A 108 -1.75 16.31 3.01
N PHE A 109 -0.91 15.34 2.67
CA PHE A 109 0.03 14.73 3.59
C PHE A 109 1.36 14.46 2.93
N GLU A 110 2.40 14.29 3.74
CA GLU A 110 3.72 13.92 3.26
C GLU A 110 3.93 12.42 3.44
N VAL A 111 4.48 11.80 2.39
CA VAL A 111 5.06 10.46 2.45
C VAL A 111 6.56 10.62 2.44
N SER A 112 7.25 9.99 3.39
CA SER A 112 8.71 9.98 3.44
C SER A 112 9.25 8.62 3.84
N PHE A 113 10.47 8.30 3.41
CA PHE A 113 11.13 7.07 3.82
C PHE A 113 12.64 7.25 3.98
N ASN A 114 13.22 6.35 4.76
CA ASN A 114 14.66 6.14 4.86
C ASN A 114 14.93 4.67 5.20
N THR A 115 16.15 4.33 5.62
CA THR A 115 16.54 2.95 5.93
C THR A 115 15.94 2.39 7.22
N LYS A 116 15.27 3.21 8.05
CA LYS A 116 14.72 2.82 9.36
C LYS A 116 13.21 2.87 9.41
N ASP A 117 12.59 3.78 8.66
CA ASP A 117 11.15 3.98 8.72
C ASP A 117 10.55 4.46 7.38
N ILE A 118 9.26 4.20 7.25
CA ILE A 118 8.35 4.80 6.29
C ILE A 118 7.33 5.62 7.08
N LYS A 119 7.10 6.87 6.68
CA LYS A 119 6.11 7.77 7.27
C LYS A 119 5.07 8.15 6.23
N LEU A 120 3.80 7.91 6.55
CA LEU A 120 2.64 8.11 5.70
C LEU A 120 1.67 9.03 6.46
N GLY A 121 1.88 10.35 6.37
CA GLY A 121 1.22 11.31 7.24
C GLY A 121 1.56 11.03 8.71
N ASN A 122 0.57 10.60 9.50
CA ASN A 122 0.74 10.27 10.92
C ASN A 122 1.08 8.78 11.18
N ILE A 123 1.01 7.93 10.15
CA ILE A 123 1.30 6.50 10.26
C ILE A 123 2.80 6.29 10.08
N VAL A 124 3.43 5.57 11.02
CA VAL A 124 4.85 5.22 10.96
C VAL A 124 5.02 3.71 10.90
N ILE A 125 5.80 3.23 9.94
CA ILE A 125 6.15 1.82 9.78
C ILE A 125 7.65 1.70 10.00
N ASN A 126 8.07 0.88 10.97
CA ASN A 126 9.49 0.65 11.26
C ASN A 126 10.00 -0.51 10.40
N LEU A 127 11.11 -0.28 9.69
CA LEU A 127 11.77 -1.25 8.82
C LEU A 127 12.82 -2.09 9.56
#